data_AF-A0A377K1I9-F1
#
_entry.id   AF-A0A377K1I9-F1
#
_cell.length_a   1.000
_cell.length_b   1.000
_cell.length_c   1.000
_cell.angle_alpha   90.00
_cell.angle_beta   90.00
_cell.angle_gamma   90.00
#
_symmetry.space_group_name_H-M   'P 1'
#
loop_
_entity.id
_entity.type
_entity.pdbx_description
1 polymer ?
#
loop_
_entity_poly.entity_id
_entity_poly.type
_entity_poly.pdbx_seq_one_letter_code
_entity_poly.pdbx_strand_id
1 'polypeptide(L)'
;MKAARQQAIVDLLLNHTSLTTEALSEQLKVSKETIRRDLNELQTQGKILRNHGRAKYIHRQNQDSGDPFHIRLKSHYAHKADIAREALAWIEEGMVIALDASSTCWYLARQLPDINIQVFTNSHPICHELGKRERIKLISSGGTLERKYGCYVNPSLISQLKSLEIDLFIFSCEGSIAAAHCGTPMPSTLITNQCY
;
A
#
# COMPACT_ATOMS: atom_id res chain seq x y z
N MET A 1 6.46 -3.27 37.66
CA MET A 1 5.67 -4.52 37.62
C MET A 1 4.63 -4.57 36.49
N LYS A 2 3.81 -3.52 36.23
CA LYS A 2 2.84 -3.52 35.11
C LYS A 2 3.44 -3.20 33.74
N ALA A 3 4.23 -2.12 33.65
CA ALA A 3 4.84 -1.67 32.38
C ALA A 3 5.79 -2.72 31.77
N ALA A 4 6.63 -3.36 32.59
CA ALA A 4 7.52 -4.44 32.15
C ALA A 4 6.75 -5.66 31.61
N ARG A 5 5.60 -5.99 32.20
CA ARG A 5 4.73 -7.08 31.72
C ARG A 5 4.06 -6.71 30.39
N GLN A 6 3.56 -5.49 30.27
CA GLN A 6 3.00 -5.00 29.00
C GLN A 6 4.06 -4.99 27.88
N GLN A 7 5.31 -4.67 28.20
CA GLN A 7 6.43 -4.77 27.26
C GLN A 7 6.68 -6.23 26.85
N ALA A 8 6.74 -7.16 27.82
CA ALA A 8 6.90 -8.58 27.51
C ALA A 8 5.76 -9.15 26.65
N ILE A 9 4.51 -8.70 26.84
CA ILE A 9 3.37 -9.05 25.97
C ILE A 9 3.63 -8.56 24.54
N VAL A 10 4.10 -7.32 24.39
CA VAL A 10 4.45 -6.74 23.07
C VAL A 10 5.57 -7.53 22.41
N ASP A 11 6.64 -7.86 23.13
CA ASP A 11 7.79 -8.61 22.60
C ASP A 11 7.39 -10.02 22.15
N LEU A 12 6.53 -10.70 22.90
CA LEU A 12 5.96 -11.99 22.50
C LEU A 12 5.08 -11.85 21.25
N LEU A 13 4.24 -10.82 21.17
CA LEU A 13 3.40 -10.58 20.00
C LEU A 13 4.18 -10.06 18.77
N LEU A 14 5.41 -9.57 18.94
CA LEU A 14 6.32 -9.21 17.86
C LEU A 14 6.95 -10.46 17.20
N ASN A 15 7.25 -11.48 18.01
CA ASN A 15 7.88 -12.72 17.55
C ASN A 15 6.87 -13.76 17.03
N HIS A 16 5.56 -13.50 17.17
CA HIS A 16 4.49 -14.42 16.79
C HIS A 16 3.38 -13.70 16.00
N THR A 17 2.88 -14.30 14.91
CA THR A 17 1.84 -13.69 14.05
C THR A 17 0.53 -13.37 14.77
N SER A 18 0.15 -14.16 15.79
CA SER A 18 -0.91 -13.86 16.77
C SER A 18 -0.86 -14.86 17.93
N LEU A 19 -1.21 -14.44 19.15
CA LEU A 19 -1.26 -15.31 20.32
C LEU A 19 -2.63 -15.23 21.01
N THR A 20 -3.06 -16.32 21.64
CA THR A 20 -4.27 -16.36 22.47
C THR A 20 -4.00 -15.77 23.86
N THR A 21 -5.07 -15.40 24.56
CA THR A 21 -4.98 -14.97 25.97
C THR A 21 -4.40 -16.09 26.84
N GLU A 22 -4.76 -17.34 26.53
CA GLU A 22 -4.25 -18.57 27.14
C GLU A 22 -2.74 -18.70 26.99
N ALA A 23 -2.22 -18.58 25.76
CA ALA A 23 -0.79 -18.72 25.49
C ALA A 23 0.04 -17.64 26.20
N LEU A 24 -0.44 -16.40 26.21
CA LEU A 24 0.21 -15.29 26.92
C LEU A 24 0.18 -15.49 28.44
N SER A 25 -0.90 -16.05 28.98
CA SER A 25 -1.06 -16.36 30.41
C SER A 25 -0.07 -17.44 30.86
N GLU A 26 0.12 -18.49 30.05
CA GLU A 26 1.07 -19.58 30.31
C GLU A 26 2.53 -19.12 30.21
N GLN A 27 2.89 -18.38 29.16
CA GLN A 27 4.27 -17.92 28.93
C GLN A 27 4.73 -16.89 29.96
N LEU A 28 3.84 -15.98 30.38
CA LEU A 28 4.17 -14.92 31.33
C LEU A 28 3.87 -15.32 32.79
N LYS A 29 3.29 -16.50 33.02
CA LYS A 29 2.87 -17.02 34.34
C LYS A 29 1.97 -16.04 35.10
N VAL A 30 0.96 -15.49 34.42
CA VAL A 30 0.01 -14.52 35.01
C VAL A 30 -1.42 -14.96 34.72
N SER A 31 -2.39 -14.63 35.58
CA SER A 31 -3.79 -15.01 35.39
C SER A 31 -4.38 -14.46 34.08
N LYS A 32 -5.29 -15.23 33.47
CA LYS A 32 -6.00 -14.82 32.24
C LYS A 32 -6.69 -13.47 32.38
N GLU A 33 -7.25 -13.17 33.56
CA GLU A 33 -7.88 -11.87 33.85
C GLU A 33 -6.88 -10.70 33.80
N THR A 34 -5.65 -10.91 34.28
CA THR A 34 -4.60 -9.89 34.22
C THR A 34 -4.18 -9.64 32.78
N ILE A 35 -3.99 -10.70 31.99
CA ILE A 35 -3.69 -10.60 30.55
C ILE A 35 -4.84 -9.90 29.82
N ARG A 36 -6.11 -10.24 30.09
CA ARG A 36 -7.26 -9.55 29.49
C ARG A 36 -7.25 -8.05 29.78
N ARG A 37 -6.96 -7.66 31.02
CA ARG A 37 -6.86 -6.25 31.41
C ARG A 37 -5.71 -5.54 30.68
N ASP A 38 -4.53 -6.15 30.62
CA ASP A 38 -3.39 -5.55 29.92
C ASP A 38 -3.60 -5.47 28.41
N LEU A 39 -4.18 -6.49 27.79
CA LEU A 39 -4.53 -6.48 26.37
C LEU A 39 -5.58 -5.39 26.08
N ASN A 40 -6.59 -5.22 26.93
CA ASN A 40 -7.57 -4.15 26.76
C ASN A 40 -6.90 -2.78 26.83
N GLU A 41 -6.00 -2.55 27.78
CA GLU A 41 -5.26 -1.29 27.87
C GLU A 41 -4.32 -1.06 26.69
N LEU A 42 -3.59 -2.09 26.24
CA LEU A 42 -2.73 -2.02 25.06
C LEU A 42 -3.54 -1.78 23.78
N GLN A 43 -4.75 -2.30 23.69
CA GLN A 43 -5.69 -2.05 22.59
C GLN A 43 -6.23 -0.62 22.63
N THR A 44 -6.61 -0.10 23.82
CA THR A 44 -6.98 1.31 23.99
C THR A 44 -5.83 2.25 23.61
N GLN A 45 -4.58 1.83 23.83
CA GLN A 45 -3.37 2.54 23.40
C GLN A 45 -3.02 2.35 21.91
N GLY A 46 -3.80 1.56 21.14
CA GLY A 46 -3.55 1.30 19.73
C GLY A 46 -2.29 0.46 19.42
N LYS A 47 -1.74 -0.25 20.42
CA LYS A 47 -0.51 -1.06 20.26
C LYS A 47 -0.80 -2.48 19.76
N ILE A 48 -2.01 -2.98 19.94
CA ILE A 48 -2.41 -4.33 19.55
C ILE A 48 -3.83 -4.35 18.99
N LEU A 49 -4.13 -5.34 18.16
CA LEU A 49 -5.47 -5.64 17.65
C LEU A 49 -5.93 -6.98 18.22
N ARG A 50 -7.20 -7.09 18.60
CA ARG A 50 -7.77 -8.32 19.16
C ARG A 50 -8.99 -8.76 18.36
N ASN A 51 -8.91 -9.95 17.76
CA ASN A 51 -10.01 -10.59 17.04
C ASN A 51 -10.27 -11.99 17.62
N HIS A 52 -11.54 -12.30 17.95
CA HIS A 52 -11.99 -13.62 18.40
C HIS A 52 -11.07 -14.33 19.42
N GLY A 53 -10.61 -13.60 20.45
CA GLY A 53 -9.78 -14.17 21.53
C GLY A 53 -8.26 -14.21 21.27
N ARG A 54 -7.81 -13.81 20.08
CA ARG A 54 -6.40 -13.68 19.72
C ARG A 54 -5.96 -12.23 19.75
N ALA A 55 -4.80 -11.95 20.34
CA ALA A 55 -4.11 -10.69 20.24
C ALA A 55 -3.04 -10.78 19.13
N LYS A 56 -2.95 -9.72 18.34
CA LYS A 56 -1.89 -9.52 17.36
C LYS A 56 -1.25 -8.17 17.65
N TYR A 57 0.07 -8.11 17.64
CA TYR A 57 0.75 -6.82 17.71
C TYR A 57 0.34 -5.99 16.50
N ILE A 58 -0.09 -4.75 16.72
CA ILE A 58 -0.15 -3.78 15.64
C ILE A 58 1.32 -3.41 15.45
N HIS A 59 1.94 -3.96 14.41
CA HIS A 59 3.27 -3.55 14.02
C HIS A 59 3.26 -2.02 13.91
N ARG A 60 3.87 -1.35 14.88
CA ARG A 60 4.44 -0.02 14.69
C ARG A 60 5.71 -0.10 13.82
N GLN A 61 5.79 -1.08 12.92
CA GLN A 61 6.55 -1.01 11.67
C GLN A 61 5.87 -0.10 10.64
N ASN A 62 4.88 0.71 11.07
CA ASN A 62 4.73 2.07 10.53
C ASN A 62 5.75 3.04 11.16
N GLN A 63 6.96 2.59 11.51
CA GLN A 63 8.12 3.41 11.21
C GLN A 63 8.39 3.20 9.72
N ASP A 64 7.59 3.84 8.89
CA ASP A 64 8.11 4.63 7.79
C ASP A 64 9.25 3.96 6.97
N SER A 65 9.12 2.67 6.66
CA SER A 65 10.18 1.85 6.08
C SER A 65 10.33 2.03 4.58
N GLY A 66 9.32 2.60 3.92
CA GLY A 66 9.42 3.00 2.54
C GLY A 66 10.21 4.30 2.43
N ASP A 67 11.15 4.37 1.51
CA ASP A 67 11.82 5.62 1.18
C ASP A 67 10.78 6.68 0.77
N PRO A 68 10.90 7.95 1.20
CA PRO A 68 10.08 9.03 0.67
C PRO A 68 10.02 9.03 -0.86
N PHE A 69 8.91 9.50 -1.44
CA PHE A 69 8.72 9.51 -2.90
C PHE A 69 9.90 10.14 -3.64
N HIS A 70 10.45 11.25 -3.14
CA HIS A 70 11.58 11.96 -3.75
C HIS A 70 12.89 11.16 -3.74
N ILE A 71 13.10 10.26 -2.76
CA ILE A 71 14.25 9.35 -2.72
C ILE A 71 14.05 8.24 -3.75
N ARG A 72 12.87 7.60 -3.76
CA ARG A 72 12.51 6.59 -4.77
C ARG A 72 12.53 7.14 -6.19
N LEU A 73 12.25 8.42 -6.37
CA LEU A 73 12.34 9.07 -7.68
C LEU A 73 13.79 9.12 -8.19
N LYS A 74 14.76 9.42 -7.31
CA LYS A 74 16.16 9.53 -7.70
C LYS A 74 16.83 8.16 -7.89
N SER A 75 16.37 7.13 -7.21
CA SER A 75 16.94 5.79 -7.32
C SER A 75 16.53 5.11 -8.64
N HIS A 76 17.50 4.46 -9.28
CA HIS A 76 17.27 3.61 -10.47
C HIS A 76 16.47 4.28 -11.60
N TYR A 77 16.72 5.58 -11.83
CA TYR A 77 16.06 6.39 -12.86
C TYR A 77 16.01 5.70 -14.23
N ALA A 78 17.16 5.24 -14.73
CA ALA A 78 17.28 4.69 -16.08
C ALA A 78 16.37 3.48 -16.28
N HIS A 79 16.44 2.49 -15.37
CA HIS A 79 15.61 1.30 -15.43
C HIS A 79 14.12 1.63 -15.34
N LYS A 80 13.71 2.55 -14.45
CA LYS A 80 12.29 2.94 -14.33
C LYS A 80 11.78 3.66 -15.57
N ALA A 81 12.63 4.47 -16.20
CA ALA A 81 12.30 5.15 -17.45
C ALA A 81 12.15 4.17 -18.62
N ASP A 82 13.00 3.14 -18.69
CA ASP A 82 12.90 2.09 -19.71
C ASP A 82 11.66 1.22 -19.51
N ILE A 83 11.36 0.80 -18.28
CA ILE A 83 10.12 0.09 -17.94
C ILE A 83 8.89 0.90 -18.36
N ALA A 84 8.90 2.20 -18.04
CA ALA A 84 7.82 3.10 -18.44
C ALA A 84 7.70 3.20 -19.97
N ARG A 85 8.81 3.16 -20.72
CA ARG A 85 8.77 3.19 -22.19
C ARG A 85 8.10 1.96 -22.77
N GLU A 86 8.42 0.78 -22.27
CA GLU A 86 7.78 -0.47 -22.70
C GLU A 86 6.28 -0.46 -22.39
N ALA A 87 5.90 0.06 -21.23
CA ALA A 87 4.50 0.16 -20.82
C ALA A 87 3.66 1.09 -21.73
N LEU A 88 4.26 2.12 -22.33
CA LEU A 88 3.56 3.04 -23.26
C LEU A 88 3.03 2.32 -24.49
N ALA A 89 3.70 1.26 -24.94
CA ALA A 89 3.29 0.51 -26.13
C ALA A 89 1.95 -0.21 -25.96
N TRP A 90 1.44 -0.32 -24.72
CA TRP A 90 0.16 -0.96 -24.41
C TRP A 90 -0.98 0.05 -24.22
N ILE A 91 -0.70 1.35 -24.34
CA ILE A 91 -1.67 2.40 -24.07
C ILE A 91 -2.17 2.95 -25.41
N GLU A 92 -3.46 2.75 -25.65
CA GLU A 92 -4.15 3.20 -26.85
C GLU A 92 -5.21 4.25 -26.51
N GLU A 93 -5.60 5.04 -27.51
CA GLU A 93 -6.65 6.04 -27.36
C GLU A 93 -8.00 5.37 -27.03
N GLY A 94 -8.75 5.97 -26.10
CA GLY A 94 -10.02 5.45 -25.59
C GLY A 94 -9.90 4.59 -24.32
N MET A 95 -8.70 4.19 -23.92
CA MET A 95 -8.50 3.34 -22.75
C MET A 95 -8.75 4.06 -21.42
N VAL A 96 -9.22 3.29 -20.44
CA VAL A 96 -9.25 3.63 -19.01
C VAL A 96 -8.08 2.93 -18.31
N ILE A 97 -7.08 3.69 -17.92
CA ILE A 97 -5.90 3.18 -17.23
C ILE A 97 -5.90 3.59 -15.77
N ALA A 98 -5.41 2.70 -14.89
CA ALA A 98 -5.17 3.01 -13.50
C ALA A 98 -3.67 2.98 -13.19
N LEU A 99 -3.19 3.97 -12.44
CA LEU A 99 -1.80 4.14 -12.04
C LEU A 99 -1.68 4.26 -10.52
N ASP A 100 -0.85 3.41 -9.92
CA ASP A 100 -0.54 3.50 -8.50
C ASP A 100 0.38 4.70 -8.15
N ALA A 101 0.61 4.92 -6.85
CA ALA A 101 1.51 5.95 -6.35
C ALA A 101 2.99 5.54 -6.30
N SER A 102 3.46 4.85 -7.34
CA SER A 102 4.87 4.49 -7.49
C SER A 102 5.67 5.51 -8.30
N SER A 103 6.99 5.52 -8.09
CA SER A 103 7.90 6.34 -8.91
C SER A 103 7.93 5.87 -10.37
N THR A 104 7.71 4.58 -10.63
CA THR A 104 7.69 4.01 -11.98
C THR A 104 6.47 4.50 -12.77
N CYS A 105 5.29 4.46 -12.15
CA CYS A 105 4.08 5.04 -12.75
C CYS A 105 4.19 6.55 -12.96
N TRP A 106 4.97 7.25 -12.13
CA TRP A 106 5.27 8.65 -12.39
C TRP A 106 6.15 8.86 -13.63
N TYR A 107 7.15 8.01 -13.86
CA TYR A 107 7.93 8.06 -15.12
C TYR A 107 7.09 7.76 -16.35
N LEU A 108 6.13 6.84 -16.23
CA LEU A 108 5.14 6.58 -17.27
C LEU A 108 4.28 7.83 -17.51
N ALA A 109 3.73 8.43 -16.46
CA ALA A 109 2.91 9.62 -16.55
C ALA A 109 3.61 10.80 -17.25
N ARG A 110 4.93 10.95 -17.04
CA ARG A 110 5.73 11.96 -17.75
C ARG A 110 5.88 11.71 -19.24
N GLN A 111 5.92 10.45 -19.64
CA GLN A 111 6.12 10.04 -21.03
C GLN A 111 4.79 9.86 -21.78
N LEU A 112 3.65 9.88 -21.06
CA LEU A 112 2.33 9.77 -21.67
C LEU A 112 2.08 10.92 -22.67
N PRO A 113 1.71 10.60 -23.92
CA PRO A 113 1.28 11.60 -24.88
C PRO A 113 -0.08 12.18 -24.47
N ASP A 114 -0.38 13.39 -24.92
CA ASP A 114 -1.69 14.02 -24.68
C ASP A 114 -2.73 13.47 -25.67
N ILE A 115 -3.25 12.28 -25.36
CA ILE A 115 -4.25 11.54 -26.15
C ILE A 115 -5.54 11.37 -25.34
N ASN A 116 -6.64 11.03 -26.02
CA ASN A 116 -7.94 10.85 -25.35
C ASN A 116 -7.99 9.53 -24.58
N ILE A 117 -7.49 9.54 -23.35
CA ILE A 117 -7.56 8.40 -22.41
C ILE A 117 -8.10 8.87 -21.07
N GLN A 118 -8.62 7.94 -20.28
CA GLN A 118 -8.98 8.19 -18.89
C GLN A 118 -7.91 7.62 -17.97
N VAL A 119 -7.41 8.42 -17.02
CA VAL A 119 -6.40 7.98 -16.05
C VAL A 119 -6.97 8.08 -14.65
N PHE A 120 -7.01 6.97 -13.93
CA PHE A 120 -7.32 6.91 -12.50
C PHE A 120 -6.03 6.77 -11.68
N THR A 121 -5.83 7.60 -10.67
CA THR A 121 -4.66 7.46 -9.78
C THR A 121 -4.95 7.96 -8.36
N ASN A 122 -4.23 7.43 -7.38
CA ASN A 122 -4.18 7.99 -6.03
C ASN A 122 -2.92 8.83 -5.79
N SER A 123 -2.09 9.07 -6.81
CA SER A 123 -0.79 9.71 -6.69
C SER A 123 -0.87 11.22 -6.93
N HIS A 124 -0.49 12.02 -5.93
CA HIS A 124 -0.44 13.47 -6.06
C HIS A 124 0.60 13.94 -7.11
N PRO A 125 1.83 13.41 -7.17
CA PRO A 125 2.79 13.75 -8.22
C PRO A 125 2.31 13.42 -9.64
N ILE A 126 1.59 12.30 -9.83
CA ILE A 126 1.02 11.94 -11.13
C ILE A 126 -0.10 12.91 -11.49
N CYS A 127 -0.98 13.25 -10.55
CA CYS A 127 -2.02 14.25 -10.78
C CYS A 127 -1.43 15.59 -11.21
N HIS A 128 -0.35 16.03 -10.56
CA HIS A 128 0.33 17.27 -10.93
C HIS A 128 0.92 17.21 -12.35
N GLU A 129 1.51 16.07 -12.73
CA GLU A 129 2.12 15.93 -14.04
C GLU A 129 1.10 15.84 -15.17
N LEU A 130 0.06 15.02 -14.99
CA LEU A 130 -1.00 14.84 -15.98
C LEU A 130 -2.00 16.00 -16.00
N GLY A 131 -2.05 16.84 -14.97
CA GLY A 131 -2.88 18.05 -14.97
C GLY A 131 -2.51 19.07 -16.06
N LYS A 132 -1.37 18.89 -16.74
CA LYS A 132 -0.93 19.68 -17.90
C LYS A 132 -1.45 19.13 -19.23
N ARG A 133 -2.16 18.01 -19.23
CA ARG A 133 -2.65 17.28 -20.41
C ARG A 133 -4.15 17.53 -20.53
N GLU A 134 -4.57 18.12 -21.64
CA GLU A 134 -5.97 18.56 -21.80
C GLU A 134 -6.88 17.46 -22.33
N ARG A 135 -6.31 16.50 -23.07
CA ARG A 135 -7.07 15.39 -23.67
C ARG A 135 -7.18 14.20 -22.72
N ILE A 136 -6.33 14.13 -21.70
CA ILE A 136 -6.39 13.10 -20.68
C ILE A 136 -7.47 13.44 -19.65
N LYS A 137 -8.49 12.58 -19.55
CA LYS A 137 -9.47 12.65 -18.46
C LYS A 137 -8.86 12.09 -17.18
N LEU A 138 -8.33 12.98 -16.34
CA LEU A 138 -7.70 12.61 -15.07
C LEU A 138 -8.72 12.50 -13.92
N ILE A 139 -8.75 11.34 -13.25
CA ILE A 139 -9.50 11.09 -12.02
C ILE A 139 -8.51 10.77 -10.90
N SER A 140 -8.56 11.57 -9.83
CA SER A 140 -7.87 11.27 -8.58
C SER A 140 -8.79 10.55 -7.62
N SER A 141 -8.28 9.56 -6.88
CA SER A 141 -9.04 8.97 -5.78
C SER A 141 -9.45 10.00 -4.72
N GLY A 142 -8.70 11.11 -4.61
CA GLY A 142 -8.84 12.07 -3.52
C GLY A 142 -8.63 11.43 -2.15
N GLY A 143 -8.99 12.12 -1.07
CA GLY A 143 -8.84 11.65 0.31
C GLY A 143 -7.78 12.43 1.09
N THR A 144 -7.16 11.79 2.08
CA THR A 144 -6.13 12.41 2.93
C THR A 144 -4.76 12.25 2.28
N LEU A 145 -4.04 13.36 2.06
CA LEU A 145 -2.69 13.33 1.49
C LEU A 145 -1.67 12.84 2.51
N GLU A 146 -1.05 11.70 2.24
CA GLU A 146 0.12 11.20 2.93
C GLU A 146 1.40 11.75 2.28
N ARG A 147 1.87 12.89 2.82
CA ARG A 147 2.92 13.71 2.20
C ARG A 147 4.23 12.98 1.94
N LYS A 148 4.62 12.05 2.81
CA LYS A 148 5.88 11.31 2.64
C LYS A 148 5.90 10.51 1.33
N TYR A 149 4.79 9.85 1.03
CA TYR A 149 4.67 8.98 -0.13
C TYR A 149 4.04 9.68 -1.34
N GLY A 150 3.49 10.88 -1.14
CA GLY A 150 2.86 11.65 -2.20
C GLY A 150 1.58 11.01 -2.71
N CYS A 151 0.86 10.27 -1.87
CA CYS A 151 -0.37 9.58 -2.27
C CYS A 151 -1.56 10.02 -1.42
N TYR A 152 -2.76 9.86 -1.96
CA TYR A 152 -3.99 10.01 -1.21
C TYR A 152 -4.44 8.67 -0.64
N VAL A 153 -4.75 8.66 0.64
CA VAL A 153 -5.40 7.56 1.33
C VAL A 153 -6.90 7.83 1.35
N ASN A 154 -7.66 6.97 0.70
CA ASN A 154 -9.11 7.04 0.65
C ASN A 154 -9.73 5.70 1.07
N PRO A 155 -10.44 5.63 2.22
CA PRO A 155 -11.14 4.42 2.66
C PRO A 155 -12.16 3.90 1.63
N SER A 156 -12.70 4.78 0.79
CA SER A 156 -13.69 4.46 -0.25
C SER A 156 -13.06 4.11 -1.61
N LEU A 157 -11.72 4.01 -1.71
CA LEU A 157 -11.00 3.74 -2.95
C LEU A 157 -11.51 2.49 -3.68
N ILE A 158 -11.72 1.40 -2.94
CA ILE A 158 -12.18 0.13 -3.50
C ILE A 158 -13.55 0.28 -4.17
N SER A 159 -14.45 1.04 -3.56
CA SER A 159 -15.79 1.29 -4.12
C SER A 159 -15.73 2.16 -5.38
N GLN A 160 -14.82 3.13 -5.43
CA GLN A 160 -14.60 3.94 -6.64
C GLN A 160 -14.01 3.11 -7.78
N LEU A 161 -13.00 2.28 -7.48
CA LEU A 161 -12.41 1.38 -8.47
C LEU A 161 -13.42 0.42 -9.07
N LYS A 162 -14.37 -0.10 -8.27
CA LYS A 162 -15.45 -0.98 -8.75
C LYS A 162 -16.41 -0.33 -9.75
N SER A 163 -16.48 1.01 -9.77
CA SER A 163 -17.32 1.75 -10.72
C SER A 163 -16.61 2.07 -12.03
N LEU A 164 -15.31 1.76 -12.14
CA LEU A 164 -14.49 1.99 -13.32
C LEU A 164 -14.24 0.66 -14.03
N GLU A 165 -14.51 0.63 -15.33
CA GLU A 165 -14.05 -0.44 -16.21
C GLU A 165 -12.62 -0.12 -16.61
N ILE A 166 -11.65 -0.68 -15.88
CA ILE A 166 -10.22 -0.41 -16.09
C ILE A 166 -9.69 -1.42 -17.13
N ASP A 167 -9.20 -0.91 -18.25
CA ASP A 167 -8.57 -1.69 -19.30
C ASP A 167 -7.15 -2.12 -18.92
N LEU A 168 -6.40 -1.24 -18.24
CA LEU A 168 -5.02 -1.50 -17.87
C LEU A 168 -4.69 -0.91 -16.49
N PHE A 169 -4.24 -1.77 -15.57
CA PHE A 169 -3.75 -1.33 -14.26
C PHE A 169 -2.25 -1.54 -14.15
N ILE A 170 -1.52 -0.45 -13.94
CA ILE A 170 -0.05 -0.46 -13.79
C ILE A 170 0.28 -0.06 -12.36
N PHE A 171 1.07 -0.91 -11.71
CA PHE A 171 1.50 -0.71 -10.34
C PHE A 171 2.88 -1.29 -10.09
N SER A 172 3.54 -0.80 -9.04
CA SER A 172 4.86 -1.27 -8.62
C SER A 172 4.78 -1.97 -7.26
N CYS A 173 5.62 -2.98 -7.06
CA CYS A 173 5.71 -3.75 -5.82
C CYS A 173 7.18 -3.92 -5.44
N GLU A 174 7.49 -3.82 -4.14
CA GLU A 174 8.80 -4.15 -3.58
C GLU A 174 8.78 -5.62 -3.10
N GLY A 175 9.57 -6.50 -3.71
CA GLY A 175 9.76 -7.90 -3.29
C GLY A 175 9.05 -8.96 -4.14
N SER A 176 9.71 -10.12 -4.29
CA SER A 176 9.40 -11.24 -5.20
C SER A 176 7.93 -11.68 -5.26
N ILE A 177 7.39 -11.74 -6.47
CA ILE A 177 6.07 -12.31 -6.78
C ILE A 177 6.03 -13.79 -6.34
N ALA A 178 5.18 -14.11 -5.36
CA ALA A 178 4.44 -15.37 -5.40
C ALA A 178 3.24 -15.12 -6.32
N ALA A 179 3.16 -15.86 -7.43
CA ALA A 179 2.11 -15.71 -8.42
C ALA A 179 0.73 -15.92 -7.79
N ALA A 180 0.06 -14.84 -7.43
CA ALA A 180 -1.33 -14.88 -7.00
C ALA A 180 -2.20 -15.08 -8.26
N HIS A 181 -2.53 -16.34 -8.53
CA HIS A 181 -3.61 -16.70 -9.43
C HIS A 181 -4.92 -16.19 -8.80
N CYS A 182 -5.38 -15.00 -9.21
CA CYS A 182 -6.75 -14.58 -8.97
C CYS A 182 -7.52 -14.82 -10.26
N GLY A 183 -8.35 -15.87 -10.27
CA GLY A 183 -9.02 -16.44 -11.45
C GLY A 183 -10.14 -15.59 -12.03
N THR A 184 -9.83 -14.39 -12.56
CA THR A 184 -10.70 -13.64 -13.46
C THR A 184 -9.87 -13.09 -14.62
N PRO A 185 -10.37 -13.09 -15.87
CA PRO A 185 -9.65 -12.52 -17.00
C PRO A 185 -9.71 -10.99 -16.90
N MET A 186 -8.83 -10.42 -16.08
CA MET A 186 -8.46 -9.02 -16.14
C MET A 186 -7.11 -8.99 -16.87
N PRO A 187 -6.92 -8.20 -17.93
CA PRO A 187 -5.59 -7.90 -18.46
C PRO A 187 -4.89 -6.92 -17.50
N SER A 188 -4.73 -7.31 -16.24
CA SER A 188 -3.92 -6.58 -15.26
C SER A 188 -2.46 -6.92 -15.54
N THR A 189 -1.82 -6.17 -16.44
CA THR A 189 -0.41 -6.44 -16.72
C THR A 189 0.46 -5.93 -15.57
N LEU A 190 0.97 -6.88 -14.79
CA LEU A 190 1.93 -6.68 -13.71
C LEU A 190 3.25 -6.15 -14.29
N ILE A 191 3.55 -4.87 -14.06
CA ILE A 191 4.88 -4.32 -14.36
C ILE A 191 5.70 -4.33 -13.08
N THR A 192 6.36 -5.45 -12.81
CA THR A 192 7.16 -5.60 -11.59
C THR A 192 8.52 -4.96 -11.71
N ASN A 193 8.83 -4.11 -10.73
CA ASN A 193 10.15 -3.57 -10.52
C ASN A 193 10.86 -4.51 -9.52
N GLN A 194 11.60 -5.51 -10.01
CA GLN A 194 12.61 -6.18 -9.17
C GLN A 194 13.83 -5.28 -9.09
N CYS A 195 13.90 -4.39 -8.10
CA CYS A 195 15.16 -3.73 -7.74
C CYS A 195 15.10 -3.39 -6.25
N TYR A 196 16.01 -4.03 -5.49
CA TYR A 196 16.30 -3.85 -4.08
C TYR A 196 16.70 -2.41 -3.72
#